data_AF-A0A951CDY4-F1
#
_entry.id   AF-A0A951CDY4-F1
#
_cell.length_a   1.000
_cell.length_b   1.000
_cell.length_c   1.000
_cell.angle_alpha   90.00
_cell.angle_beta   90.00
_cell.angle_gamma   90.00
#
_symmetry.space_group_name_H-M   'P 1'
#
loop_
_entity.id
_entity.type
_entity.pdbx_description
1 polymer ?
#
loop_
_entity_poly.entity_id
_entity_poly.type
_entity_poly.pdbx_seq_one_letter_code
_entity_poly.pdbx_strand_id
1 'polypeptide(L)'
;MRVRLNRLRHRRLAGGVVLILCCLAAACSKAPPCQNEVSSEELSPNRQFKAVVFHRSCPDAPPTTNVSLLRPDESPANGNGNIMSYPGDVGVRVGWLTDQQLAVYSFADLRKATRRESVAGITVQYPASIDADIVRPPAQQTPSPGAGATASP
;
A
#
# COMPACT_ATOMS: atom_id res chain seq x y z
N MET A 1 -9.15 6.54 -91.27
CA MET A 1 -8.54 7.45 -90.26
C MET A 1 -8.43 6.69 -88.94
N ARG A 2 -7.21 6.58 -88.40
CA ARG A 2 -6.91 5.82 -87.17
C ARG A 2 -7.02 6.75 -85.96
N VAL A 3 -7.95 6.48 -85.05
CA VAL A 3 -8.02 7.14 -83.74
C VAL A 3 -7.15 6.34 -82.78
N ARG A 4 -6.13 6.98 -82.21
CA ARG A 4 -5.27 6.45 -81.15
C ARG A 4 -5.18 7.48 -80.02
N LEU A 5 -5.04 6.95 -78.80
CA LEU A 5 -4.69 7.60 -77.53
C LEU A 5 -5.83 8.44 -76.90
N ASN A 6 -6.14 8.38 -75.61
CA ASN A 6 -5.27 8.11 -74.45
C ASN A 6 -6.08 7.61 -73.23
N ARG A 7 -5.68 6.50 -72.63
CA ARG A 7 -6.04 6.16 -71.24
C ARG A 7 -4.99 6.79 -70.32
N LEU A 8 -5.31 7.94 -69.71
CA LEU A 8 -4.45 8.59 -68.74
C LEU A 8 -4.94 8.35 -67.31
N ARG A 9 -4.19 7.50 -66.60
CA ARG A 9 -3.67 7.71 -65.22
C ARG A 9 -4.69 8.02 -64.10
N HIS A 10 -5.28 6.97 -63.55
CA HIS A 10 -5.81 6.95 -62.17
C HIS A 10 -5.07 5.94 -61.29
N ARG A 11 -3.80 6.20 -60.98
CA ARG A 11 -2.99 5.33 -60.10
C ARG A 11 -2.00 6.09 -59.21
N ARG A 12 -2.35 7.20 -58.56
CA ARG A 12 -1.45 7.83 -57.54
C ARG A 12 -2.17 8.65 -56.46
N LEU A 13 -3.27 8.18 -55.87
CA LEU A 13 -3.96 8.94 -54.80
C LEU A 13 -4.45 8.10 -53.61
N ALA A 14 -4.01 6.83 -53.47
CA ALA A 14 -4.46 5.94 -52.40
C ALA A 14 -3.35 5.52 -51.39
N GLY A 15 -2.16 6.14 -51.45
CA GLY A 15 -1.02 5.75 -50.59
C GLY A 15 -0.70 6.67 -49.41
N GLY A 16 -1.24 7.91 -49.39
CA GLY A 16 -0.83 8.93 -48.42
C GLY A 16 -1.69 9.02 -47.14
N VAL A 17 -2.93 8.55 -47.18
CA VAL A 17 -3.90 8.78 -46.09
C VAL A 17 -3.81 7.73 -44.97
N VAL A 18 -3.26 6.55 -45.25
CA VAL A 18 -3.18 5.44 -44.28
C VAL A 18 -2.08 5.65 -43.22
N LEU A 19 -1.04 6.45 -43.51
CA LEU A 19 0.11 6.62 -42.62
C LEU A 19 -0.12 7.64 -41.49
N ILE A 20 -1.08 8.55 -41.62
CA ILE A 20 -1.35 9.59 -40.60
C ILE A 20 -2.25 9.06 -39.47
N LEU A 21 -3.04 8.00 -39.70
CA LEU A 21 -3.95 7.45 -38.71
C LEU A 21 -3.28 6.51 -37.69
N CYS A 22 -2.10 5.94 -38.01
CA CYS A 22 -1.36 5.07 -37.08
C CYS A 22 -0.60 5.85 -35.99
N CYS A 23 -0.25 7.12 -36.19
CA CYS A 23 0.50 7.90 -35.20
C CYS A 23 -0.36 8.37 -34.00
N LEU A 24 -1.68 8.39 -34.12
CA LEU A 24 -2.59 8.81 -33.04
C LEU A 24 -2.83 7.71 -31.97
N ALA A 25 -2.46 6.46 -32.25
CA ALA A 25 -2.65 5.35 -31.30
C ALA A 25 -1.46 5.17 -30.32
N ALA A 26 -0.32 5.81 -30.55
CA ALA A 26 0.90 5.60 -29.77
C ALA A 26 1.11 6.62 -28.62
N ALA A 27 0.23 7.61 -28.46
CA ALA A 27 0.47 8.74 -27.54
C ALA A 27 -0.23 8.64 -26.16
N CYS A 28 -0.86 7.51 -25.83
CA CYS A 28 -1.58 7.34 -24.56
C CYS A 28 -1.00 6.23 -23.67
N SER A 29 0.33 6.19 -23.51
CA SER A 29 0.96 5.40 -22.45
C SER A 29 0.73 6.11 -21.11
N LYS A 30 -0.37 5.79 -20.43
CA LYS A 30 -0.56 6.22 -19.04
C LYS A 30 0.61 5.69 -18.22
N ALA A 31 1.26 6.55 -17.43
CA ALA A 31 2.27 6.11 -16.48
C ALA A 31 1.70 4.96 -15.62
N PRO A 32 2.52 3.96 -15.26
CA PRO A 32 2.08 2.88 -14.39
C PRO A 32 1.42 3.46 -13.12
N PRO A 33 0.29 2.89 -12.66
CA PRO A 33 -0.34 3.35 -11.44
C PRO A 33 0.60 3.14 -10.25
N CYS A 34 0.47 3.99 -9.23
CA CYS A 34 1.12 3.73 -7.95
C CYS A 34 0.67 2.38 -7.39
N GLN A 35 1.58 1.70 -6.71
CA GLN A 35 1.32 0.41 -6.07
C GLN A 35 1.46 0.56 -4.56
N ASN A 36 0.54 -0.07 -3.84
CA ASN A 36 0.56 -0.18 -2.40
C ASN A 36 0.85 -1.63 -2.01
N GLU A 37 1.88 -1.85 -1.19
CA GLU A 37 2.28 -3.16 -0.68
C GLU A 37 2.09 -3.19 0.83
N VAL A 38 1.21 -4.06 1.32
CA VAL A 38 0.94 -4.22 2.75
C VAL A 38 2.11 -4.93 3.42
N SER A 39 2.72 -4.30 4.43
CA SER A 39 3.80 -4.89 5.22
C SER A 39 3.33 -5.49 6.54
N SER A 40 2.29 -4.94 7.16
CA SER A 40 1.65 -5.55 8.33
C SER A 40 0.21 -5.11 8.54
N GLU A 41 -0.56 -5.93 9.24
CA GLU A 41 -1.93 -5.63 9.65
C GLU A 41 -2.13 -6.03 11.12
N GLU A 42 -2.91 -5.24 11.86
CA GLU A 42 -3.28 -5.53 13.25
C GLU A 42 -4.77 -5.23 13.47
N LEU A 43 -5.54 -6.26 13.82
CA LEU A 43 -6.95 -6.12 14.18
C LEU A 43 -7.11 -5.49 15.56
N SER A 44 -8.08 -4.59 15.69
CA SER A 44 -8.54 -4.06 16.98
C SER A 44 -9.05 -5.19 17.89
N PRO A 45 -8.99 -5.04 19.23
CA PRO A 45 -9.43 -6.09 20.14
C PRO A 45 -10.91 -6.47 19.96
N ASN A 46 -11.78 -5.49 19.72
CA ASN A 46 -13.19 -5.72 19.34
C ASN A 46 -13.43 -6.10 17.86
N ARG A 47 -12.37 -6.16 17.05
CA ARG A 47 -12.38 -6.55 15.63
C ARG A 47 -13.24 -5.65 14.72
N GLN A 48 -13.57 -4.43 15.14
CA GLN A 48 -14.33 -3.48 14.31
C GLN A 48 -13.46 -2.77 13.27
N PHE A 49 -12.16 -2.64 13.56
CA PHE A 49 -11.18 -2.01 12.70
C PHE A 49 -9.89 -2.83 12.59
N LYS A 50 -9.11 -2.52 11.57
CA LYS A 50 -7.76 -3.02 11.34
C LYS A 50 -6.83 -1.84 11.05
N ALA A 51 -5.69 -1.80 11.70
CA ALA A 51 -4.60 -0.90 11.34
C ALA A 51 -3.71 -1.60 10.32
N VAL A 52 -3.41 -0.95 9.20
CA VAL A 52 -2.60 -1.50 8.11
C VAL A 52 -1.40 -0.60 7.85
N VAL A 53 -0.20 -1.18 7.91
CA VAL A 53 1.05 -0.55 7.48
C VAL A 53 1.34 -1.00 6.06
N PHE A 54 1.64 -0.05 5.18
CA PHE A 54 1.91 -0.35 3.77
C PHE A 54 2.90 0.64 3.16
N HIS A 55 3.62 0.19 2.14
CA HIS A 55 4.55 0.99 1.35
C HIS A 55 3.87 1.39 0.06
N ARG A 56 3.94 2.67 -0.28
CA ARG A 56 3.43 3.20 -1.55
C ARG A 56 4.60 3.57 -2.44
N SER A 57 4.62 3.01 -3.63
CA SER A 57 5.64 3.25 -4.67
C SER A 57 4.97 3.75 -5.94
N CYS A 58 5.48 4.85 -6.51
CA CYS A 58 5.02 5.42 -7.76
C CYS A 58 6.21 5.59 -8.72
N PRO A 59 6.03 5.52 -10.04
CA PRO A 59 7.14 5.69 -10.99
C PRO A 59 7.86 7.03 -10.87
N ASP A 60 7.12 8.11 -10.57
CA ASP A 60 7.62 9.48 -10.60
C ASP A 60 7.71 10.14 -9.21
N ALA A 61 7.64 9.35 -8.13
CA ALA A 61 7.74 9.88 -6.78
C ALA A 61 8.51 8.94 -5.84
N PRO A 62 9.23 9.47 -4.84
CA PRO A 62 9.87 8.65 -3.81
C PRO A 62 8.86 7.75 -3.08
N PRO A 63 9.28 6.56 -2.61
CA PRO A 63 8.41 5.69 -1.83
C PRO A 63 8.01 6.34 -0.51
N THR A 64 6.88 5.91 0.03
CA THR A 64 6.37 6.37 1.33
C THR A 64 5.90 5.20 2.18
N THR A 65 6.19 5.22 3.47
CA THR A 65 5.56 4.33 4.46
C THR A 65 4.28 4.97 4.96
N ASN A 66 3.19 4.21 4.98
CA ASN A 66 1.86 4.70 5.31
C ASN A 66 1.19 3.82 6.36
N VAL A 67 0.28 4.42 7.13
CA VAL A 67 -0.61 3.72 8.05
C VAL A 67 -2.04 4.14 7.77
N SER A 68 -2.94 3.17 7.64
CA SER A 68 -4.38 3.38 7.52
C SER A 68 -5.16 2.60 8.56
N LEU A 69 -6.26 3.20 9.03
CA LEU A 69 -7.33 2.53 9.73
C LEU A 69 -8.42 2.14 8.72
N LEU A 70 -8.75 0.85 8.67
CA LEU A 70 -9.69 0.27 7.72
C LEU A 70 -10.68 -0.64 8.45
N ARG A 71 -11.78 -1.00 7.79
CA ARG A 71 -12.60 -2.14 8.24
C ARG A 71 -11.82 -3.46 8.05
N PRO A 72 -12.18 -4.55 8.75
CA PRO A 72 -11.42 -5.81 8.70
C PRO A 72 -11.18 -6.36 7.30
N ASP A 73 -12.19 -6.26 6.42
CA ASP A 73 -12.18 -6.82 5.06
C ASP A 73 -11.75 -5.80 3.99
N GLU A 74 -11.42 -4.56 4.39
CA GLU A 74 -10.99 -3.52 3.47
C GLU A 74 -9.48 -3.61 3.20
N SER A 75 -9.09 -3.18 2.00
CA SER A 75 -7.69 -3.02 1.59
C SER A 75 -7.34 -1.53 1.44
N PRO A 76 -6.07 -1.14 1.61
CA PRO A 76 -5.66 0.24 1.40
C PRO A 76 -6.02 0.74 0.00
N ALA A 77 -6.74 1.85 -0.08
CA ALA A 77 -7.06 2.50 -1.35
C ALA A 77 -5.79 3.03 -2.04
N ASN A 78 -5.87 3.28 -3.34
CA ASN A 78 -4.80 3.92 -4.11
C ASN A 78 -4.56 5.34 -3.57
N GLY A 79 -3.53 5.51 -2.73
CA GLY A 79 -3.25 6.79 -2.07
C GLY A 79 -2.44 6.64 -0.79
N ASN A 80 -2.30 7.77 -0.08
CA ASN A 80 -1.62 7.84 1.20
C ASN A 80 -2.47 7.24 2.32
N GLY A 81 -1.82 6.91 3.44
CA GLY A 81 -2.48 6.44 4.64
C GLY A 81 -3.39 7.50 5.29
N ASN A 82 -4.50 7.08 5.89
CA ASN A 82 -5.42 8.02 6.56
C ASN A 82 -4.99 8.36 8.01
N ILE A 83 -4.11 7.57 8.62
CA ILE A 83 -3.51 7.86 9.93
C ILE A 83 -2.19 8.61 9.75
N MET A 84 -1.28 8.05 8.96
CA MET A 84 0.09 8.55 8.82
C MET A 84 0.64 8.29 7.42
N SER A 85 1.44 9.23 6.91
CA SER A 85 2.24 9.09 5.70
C SER A 85 3.63 9.70 5.94
N TYR A 86 4.67 8.90 5.78
CA TYR A 86 6.06 9.27 6.02
C TYR A 86 6.86 9.21 4.70
N PRO A 87 7.67 10.24 4.37
CA PRO A 87 8.51 10.22 3.19
C PRO A 87 9.69 9.25 3.33
N GLY A 88 9.80 8.29 2.42
CA GLY A 88 10.82 7.24 2.46
C GLY A 88 10.31 5.93 3.05
N ASP A 89 11.19 4.93 2.99
CA ASP A 89 10.94 3.61 3.53
C ASP A 89 11.49 3.51 4.96
N VAL A 90 10.58 3.50 5.93
CA VAL A 90 10.90 3.41 7.35
C VAL A 90 10.13 2.27 8.00
N GLY A 91 10.78 1.62 8.98
CA GLY A 91 10.14 0.63 9.83
C GLY A 91 9.08 1.29 10.71
N VAL A 92 7.82 0.87 10.53
CA VAL A 92 6.69 1.29 11.34
C VAL A 92 5.98 0.06 11.88
N ARG A 93 5.63 0.10 13.16
CA ARG A 93 4.80 -0.91 13.81
C ARG A 93 3.59 -0.24 14.42
N VAL A 94 2.45 -0.91 14.36
CA VAL A 94 1.22 -0.48 15.02
C VAL A 94 0.85 -1.45 16.13
N GLY A 95 0.14 -0.96 17.14
CA GLY A 95 -0.38 -1.80 18.21
C GLY A 95 -1.59 -1.15 18.88
N TRP A 96 -2.64 -1.93 19.12
CA TRP A 96 -3.82 -1.47 19.84
C TRP A 96 -3.55 -1.46 21.34
N LEU A 97 -3.82 -0.31 21.97
CA LEU A 97 -3.78 -0.17 23.43
C LEU A 97 -5.14 -0.51 24.04
N THR A 98 -6.21 -0.10 23.36
CA THR A 98 -7.61 -0.41 23.68
C THR A 98 -8.42 -0.47 22.38
N ASP A 99 -9.72 -0.75 22.46
CA ASP A 99 -10.63 -0.67 21.30
C ASP A 99 -10.71 0.71 20.63
N GLN A 100 -10.29 1.77 21.33
CA GLN A 100 -10.38 3.16 20.88
C GLN A 100 -9.03 3.87 20.84
N GLN A 101 -7.93 3.15 21.09
CA GLN A 101 -6.59 3.72 21.14
C GLN A 101 -5.60 2.86 20.38
N LEU A 102 -4.97 3.46 19.37
CA LEU A 102 -3.93 2.87 18.55
C LEU A 102 -2.61 3.60 18.79
N ALA A 103 -1.51 2.87 18.94
CA ALA A 103 -0.17 3.45 18.97
C ALA A 103 0.57 3.13 17.67
N VAL A 104 1.29 4.13 17.16
CA VAL A 104 2.18 4.04 16.00
C VAL A 104 3.62 4.23 16.48
N TYR A 105 4.44 3.19 16.33
CA TYR A 105 5.83 3.13 16.76
C TYR A 105 6.76 3.19 15.55
N SER A 106 7.83 3.99 15.66
CA SER A 106 8.92 4.01 14.67
C SER A 106 10.18 4.63 15.27
N PHE A 107 11.34 4.14 14.85
CA PHE A 107 12.62 4.79 15.16
C PHE A 107 12.87 6.05 14.31
N ALA A 108 12.06 6.29 13.28
CA ALA A 108 12.12 7.51 12.49
C ALA A 108 11.51 8.71 13.23
N ASP A 109 11.91 9.93 12.86
CA ASP A 109 11.33 11.15 13.41
C ASP A 109 9.93 11.40 12.82
N LEU A 110 8.89 10.83 13.47
CA LEU A 110 7.50 10.94 13.03
C LEU A 110 6.94 12.38 13.02
N ARG A 111 7.68 13.39 13.48
CA ARG A 111 7.32 14.81 13.26
C ARG A 111 7.45 15.22 11.79
N LYS A 112 8.21 14.47 10.99
CA LYS A 112 8.33 14.64 9.53
C LYS A 112 7.19 13.97 8.76
N ALA A 113 6.36 13.17 9.43
CA ALA A 113 5.20 12.53 8.81
C ALA A 113 4.02 13.51 8.71
N THR A 114 3.20 13.36 7.68
CA THR A 114 1.80 13.80 7.77
C THR A 114 1.08 12.81 8.70
N ARG A 115 0.43 13.30 9.76
CA ARG A 115 -0.18 12.43 10.78
C ARG A 115 -1.49 13.00 11.31
N ARG A 116 -2.37 12.11 11.77
CA ARG A 116 -3.62 12.44 12.48
C ARG A 116 -3.60 11.88 13.89
N GLU A 117 -4.16 12.63 14.82
CA GLU A 117 -4.33 12.21 16.22
C GLU A 117 -5.65 11.46 16.45
N SER A 118 -6.57 11.52 15.48
CA SER A 118 -7.78 10.70 15.49
C SER A 118 -8.32 10.40 14.09
N VAL A 119 -8.87 9.20 13.91
CA VAL A 119 -9.57 8.74 12.70
C VAL A 119 -10.76 7.88 13.13
N ALA A 120 -11.96 8.18 12.64
CA ALA A 120 -13.19 7.42 12.93
C ALA A 120 -13.46 7.21 14.45
N GLY A 121 -13.10 8.18 15.29
CA GLY A 121 -13.27 8.08 16.75
C GLY A 121 -12.18 7.27 17.47
N ILE A 122 -11.23 6.68 16.74
CA ILE A 122 -10.02 6.07 17.31
C ILE A 122 -8.99 7.16 17.58
N THR A 123 -8.43 7.18 18.78
CA THR A 123 -7.32 8.06 19.14
C THR A 123 -6.00 7.41 18.72
N VAL A 124 -5.13 8.17 18.08
CA VAL A 124 -3.82 7.71 17.61
C VAL A 124 -2.71 8.37 18.41
N GLN A 125 -1.88 7.54 19.04
CA GLN A 125 -0.72 7.98 19.78
C GLN A 125 0.56 7.74 18.98
N TYR A 126 1.53 8.65 19.14
CA TYR A 126 2.86 8.55 18.54
C TYR A 126 3.91 8.61 19.66
N PRO A 127 4.09 7.53 20.44
CA PRO A 127 5.04 7.51 21.53
C PRO A 127 6.44 7.84 21.02
N ALA A 128 7.21 8.58 21.81
CA ALA A 128 8.64 8.71 21.56
C ALA A 128 9.24 7.30 21.74
N SER A 129 9.88 6.78 20.69
CA SER A 129 10.53 5.47 20.72
C SER A 129 11.84 5.58 21.49
N ILE A 130 11.74 5.74 22.81
CA ILE A 130 12.92 5.80 23.70
C ILE A 130 13.18 4.48 24.39
N ASP A 131 12.20 3.58 24.45
CA ASP A 131 12.37 2.29 25.12
C ASP A 131 12.38 1.14 24.12
N ALA A 132 13.54 0.49 24.03
CA ALA A 132 13.77 -0.76 23.33
C ALA A 132 12.99 -1.96 23.92
N ASP A 133 12.03 -1.72 24.82
CA ASP A 133 11.18 -2.74 25.45
C ASP A 133 10.04 -3.23 24.54
N ILE A 134 10.06 -2.91 23.24
CA ILE A 134 9.24 -3.61 22.21
C ILE A 134 9.79 -5.02 21.93
N VAL A 135 10.44 -5.66 22.91
CA VAL A 135 10.53 -7.12 22.97
C VAL A 135 9.24 -7.55 23.66
N ARG A 136 8.25 -7.98 22.89
CA ARG A 136 7.12 -8.74 23.44
C ARG A 136 7.74 -9.90 24.22
N PRO A 137 7.57 -10.01 25.55
CA PRO A 137 8.03 -11.19 26.26
C PRO A 137 7.42 -12.39 25.55
N PRO A 138 8.20 -13.42 25.17
CA PRO A 138 7.64 -14.62 24.59
C PRO A 138 6.52 -15.08 25.51
N ALA A 139 5.34 -15.32 24.94
CA ALA A 139 4.18 -15.79 25.69
C ALA A 139 4.65 -16.91 26.62
N GLN A 140 4.51 -16.71 27.94
CA GLN A 140 4.89 -17.70 28.92
C GLN A 140 4.19 -19.00 28.53
N GLN A 141 4.98 -19.99 28.11
CA GLN A 141 4.50 -21.31 27.80
C GLN A 141 3.81 -21.83 29.05
N THR A 142 2.50 -22.01 28.98
CA THR A 142 1.74 -22.68 30.03
C THR A 142 2.39 -24.05 30.22
N PRO A 143 2.87 -24.40 31.43
CA PRO A 143 3.48 -25.70 31.66
C PRO A 143 2.47 -26.79 31.31
N SER A 144 2.87 -27.66 30.37
CA SER A 144 2.07 -28.80 29.93
C SER A 144 1.82 -29.73 31.13
N PRO A 145 0.57 -30.02 31.51
CA PRO A 145 0.28 -30.91 32.61
C PRO A 145 0.45 -32.37 32.16
N GLY A 146 1.37 -33.08 32.81
CA GLY A 146 1.24 -34.51 33.03
C GLY A 146 1.96 -35.44 32.05
N ALA A 147 3.25 -35.69 32.30
CA ALA A 147 3.80 -37.01 32.08
C ALA A 147 3.57 -37.82 33.37
N GLY A 148 2.49 -38.61 33.37
CA GLY A 148 2.12 -39.48 34.47
C GLY A 148 3.20 -40.52 34.75
N ALA A 149 3.52 -40.66 36.04
CA ALA A 149 4.33 -41.74 36.58
C ALA A 149 3.58 -43.08 36.44
N THR A 150 4.18 -44.05 35.77
CA THR A 150 3.84 -45.46 35.90
C THR A 150 4.82 -46.11 36.87
N ALA A 151 4.34 -46.41 38.07
CA ALA A 151 4.96 -47.35 38.99
C ALA A 151 4.66 -48.77 38.51
N SER A 152 5.67 -49.64 38.54
CA SER A 152 5.54 -51.09 38.37
C SER A 152 5.90 -51.78 39.70
N PRO A 153 5.28 -52.95 39.98
CA PRO A 153 5.33 -53.65 41.27
C PRO A 153 6.68 -54.30 41.60
#